data_AF-A0A183NBU6-F1
#
_entry.id   AF-A0A183NBU6-F1
#
_cell.length_a   1.000
_cell.length_b   1.000
_cell.length_c   1.000
_cell.angle_alpha   90.00
_cell.angle_beta   90.00
_cell.angle_gamma   90.00
#
_symmetry.space_group_name_H-M   'P 1'
#
loop_
_entity.id
_entity.type
_entity.pdbx_description
1 polymer ?
#
loop_
_entity_poly.entity_id
_entity_poly.type
_entity_poly.pdbx_seq_one_letter_code
_entity_poly.pdbx_strand_id
1 'polypeptide(L)'
;MTTFGLNRFKRIIGGQSVPRGLNRFKRIIGGQSVPRGTYPWAASIQAKRHTLWSTLVTGSEQHYCGAALIKPDWIITAAHCLYDSGEDDEIIR
;
A
#
# COMPACT_ATOMS: atom_id res chain seq x y z
N MET A 1 -3.28 12.42 33.46
CA MET A 1 -3.03 13.18 32.22
C MET A 1 -1.97 12.41 31.43
N THR A 2 -2.18 11.68 30.35
CA THR A 2 -3.34 11.18 29.60
C THR A 2 -3.06 9.70 29.30
N THR A 3 -4.07 8.85 29.44
CA THR A 3 -4.00 7.42 29.14
C THR A 3 -4.15 7.22 27.63
N PHE A 4 -3.08 6.91 26.89
CA PHE A 4 -3.24 6.38 25.53
C PHE A 4 -3.34 4.86 25.60
N GLY A 5 -4.59 4.40 25.66
CA GLY A 5 -4.97 3.01 25.77
C GLY A 5 -4.45 2.13 24.62
N LEU A 6 -3.96 0.96 25.02
CA LEU A 6 -3.55 -0.19 24.21
C LEU A 6 -4.72 -0.86 23.47
N ASN A 7 -5.59 -0.09 22.78
CA ASN A 7 -6.78 -0.62 22.11
C ASN A 7 -6.85 -0.23 20.62
N ARG A 8 -5.79 -0.54 19.85
CA ARG A 8 -5.89 -0.50 18.38
C ARG A 8 -5.51 -1.80 17.64
N PHE A 9 -5.26 -2.88 18.37
CA PHE A 9 -4.88 -4.18 17.76
C PHE A 9 -5.98 -5.24 17.75
N LYS A 10 -7.21 -4.92 18.19
CA LYS A 10 -8.29 -5.91 18.29
C LYS A 10 -9.57 -5.42 17.59
N ARG A 11 -9.54 -5.31 16.26
CA ARG A 11 -10.78 -5.16 15.47
C ARG A 11 -10.66 -5.67 14.02
N ILE A 12 -10.17 -6.89 13.82
CA ILE A 12 -10.26 -7.59 12.52
C ILE A 12 -10.58 -9.09 12.69
N ILE A 13 -11.42 -9.46 13.67
CA ILE A 13 -12.08 -10.79 13.66
C ILE A 13 -13.55 -10.54 13.98
N GLY A 14 -14.33 -10.36 12.92
CA GLY A 14 -15.77 -10.12 12.99
C GLY A 14 -16.30 -10.09 11.57
N GLY A 15 -16.76 -11.24 11.08
CA GLY A 15 -17.37 -11.36 9.77
C GLY A 15 -18.65 -10.53 9.71
N GLN A 16 -18.67 -9.50 8.87
CA GLN A 16 -19.89 -8.88 8.39
C GLN A 16 -19.94 -9.12 6.88
N SER A 17 -21.06 -9.69 6.41
CA SER A 17 -21.35 -9.93 5.00
C SER A 17 -21.37 -8.60 4.25
N VAL A 18 -20.32 -8.32 3.50
CA VAL A 18 -20.22 -7.12 2.66
C VAL A 18 -21.21 -7.25 1.48
N PRO A 19 -21.98 -6.20 1.15
CA PRO A 19 -22.80 -6.20 -0.06
C PRO A 19 -21.93 -6.46 -1.30
N ARG A 20 -22.43 -7.32 -2.20
CA ARG A 20 -21.79 -7.64 -3.49
C ARG A 20 -21.64 -6.35 -4.29
N GLY A 21 -20.41 -5.82 -4.34
CA GLY A 21 -20.10 -4.67 -5.20
C GLY A 21 -18.90 -3.81 -4.79
N LEU A 22 -18.54 -3.72 -3.50
CA LEU A 22 -17.49 -2.78 -3.05
C LEU A 22 -16.62 -3.33 -1.90
N ASN A 23 -15.79 -4.34 -2.17
CA ASN A 23 -14.62 -4.58 -1.30
C ASN A 23 -13.48 -5.27 -2.03
N ARG A 24 -12.56 -4.46 -2.59
CA ARG A 24 -11.19 -4.93 -2.84
C ARG A 24 -10.42 -4.91 -1.52
N PHE A 25 -10.77 -5.77 -0.58
CA PHE A 25 -9.83 -6.09 0.48
C PHE A 25 -8.62 -6.74 -0.19
N LYS A 26 -7.48 -6.04 -0.25
CA LYS A 26 -6.17 -6.67 -0.48
C LYS A 26 -5.92 -7.58 0.72
N ARG A 27 -6.47 -8.79 0.68
CA ARG A 27 -6.53 -9.69 1.83
C ARG A 27 -5.37 -10.67 1.74
N ILE A 28 -4.40 -10.51 2.64
CA ILE A 28 -3.40 -11.55 2.93
C ILE A 28 -4.07 -12.58 3.85
N ILE A 29 -4.20 -13.84 3.41
CA ILE A 29 -4.82 -14.92 4.20
C ILE A 29 -3.71 -15.87 4.68
N GLY A 30 -3.64 -16.13 5.98
CA GLY A 30 -2.68 -17.10 6.54
C GLY A 30 -1.22 -16.64 6.53
N GLY A 31 -0.96 -15.36 6.25
CA GLY A 31 0.39 -14.79 6.31
C GLY A 31 0.85 -14.50 7.75
N GLN A 32 2.15 -14.31 7.90
CA GLN A 32 2.79 -13.87 9.14
C GLN A 32 3.61 -12.60 8.91
N SER A 33 3.77 -11.79 9.94
CA SER A 33 4.68 -10.64 9.88
C SER A 33 6.12 -11.12 9.69
N VAL A 34 6.89 -10.40 8.89
CA VAL A 34 8.28 -10.75 8.58
C VAL A 34 9.23 -9.74 9.22
N PRO A 35 10.37 -10.17 9.77
CA PRO A 35 11.41 -9.25 10.23
C PRO A 35 11.89 -8.32 9.10
N ARG A 36 12.47 -7.17 9.48
CA ARG A 36 13.09 -6.28 8.48
C ARG A 36 14.24 -6.99 7.79
N GLY A 37 14.36 -6.80 6.48
CA GLY A 37 15.46 -7.33 5.68
C GLY A 37 15.33 -8.80 5.27
N THR A 38 14.25 -9.50 5.64
CA THR A 38 14.02 -10.90 5.19
C THR A 38 13.90 -11.00 3.67
N TYR A 39 13.29 -10.00 3.03
CA TYR A 39 13.16 -9.88 1.58
C TYR A 39 13.77 -8.55 1.13
N PRO A 40 15.11 -8.46 1.06
CA PRO A 40 15.80 -7.19 0.81
C PRO A 40 15.56 -6.64 -0.59
N TRP A 41 15.13 -7.50 -1.52
CA TRP A 41 14.74 -7.10 -2.87
C TRP A 41 13.34 -6.45 -2.91
N ALA A 42 12.49 -6.64 -1.91
CA ALA A 42 11.10 -6.15 -1.96
C ALA A 42 11.04 -4.63 -1.83
N ALA A 43 10.50 -3.97 -2.85
CA ALA A 43 10.36 -2.52 -2.91
C ALA A 43 8.90 -2.09 -3.06
N SER A 44 8.58 -0.91 -2.54
CA SER A 44 7.27 -0.28 -2.63
C SER A 44 7.36 0.97 -3.49
N ILE A 45 6.69 0.98 -4.64
CA ILE A 45 6.51 2.18 -5.45
C ILE A 45 5.45 3.04 -4.77
N GLN A 46 5.82 4.27 -4.42
CA GLN A 46 4.91 5.25 -3.82
C GLN A 46 4.58 6.32 -4.85
N ALA A 47 3.29 6.63 -4.99
CA ALA A 47 2.81 7.68 -5.89
C ALA A 47 2.09 8.75 -5.08
N LYS A 48 2.16 10.00 -5.57
CA LYS A 48 1.39 11.09 -4.99
C LYS A 48 -0.05 11.01 -5.47
N ARG A 49 -0.98 10.89 -4.53
CA ARG A 49 -2.41 11.09 -4.85
C ARG A 49 -2.77 12.51 -4.51
N HIS A 50 -2.90 13.35 -5.53
CA HIS A 50 -3.26 14.77 -5.42
C HIS A 50 -4.76 14.97 -5.12
N THR A 51 -5.26 14.32 -4.06
CA THR A 51 -6.55 14.68 -3.48
C THR A 51 -6.32 15.31 -2.10
N LEU A 52 -7.05 16.38 -1.80
CA LEU A 52 -6.97 17.08 -0.51
C LEU A 52 -7.20 16.12 0.66
N TRP A 53 -8.17 15.20 0.52
CA TRP A 53 -8.45 14.20 1.53
C TRP A 53 -7.29 13.20 1.74
N SER A 54 -6.68 12.69 0.67
CA SER A 54 -5.52 11.79 0.77
C SER A 54 -4.34 12.46 1.50
N THR A 55 -4.07 13.71 1.15
CA THR A 55 -2.95 14.47 1.76
C THR A 55 -3.18 14.69 3.26
N LEU A 56 -4.42 15.05 3.64
CA LEU A 56 -4.77 15.34 5.04
C LEU A 56 -4.85 14.10 5.94
N VAL A 57 -5.25 12.95 5.38
CA VAL A 57 -5.51 11.73 6.17
C VAL A 57 -4.32 10.77 6.21
N THR A 58 -3.56 10.67 5.10
CA THR A 58 -2.52 9.64 4.95
C THR A 58 -1.13 10.19 4.58
N GLY A 59 -1.02 11.49 4.32
CA GLY A 59 0.17 12.10 3.74
C GLY A 59 0.14 12.08 2.21
N SER A 60 1.13 12.74 1.59
CA SER A 60 1.19 12.92 0.14
C SER A 60 1.55 11.65 -0.63
N GLU A 61 2.25 10.70 -0.01
CA GLU A 61 2.77 9.50 -0.67
C GLU A 61 2.04 8.24 -0.18
N GLN A 62 1.49 7.48 -1.11
CA GLN A 62 0.80 6.22 -0.82
C GLN A 62 1.41 5.07 -1.61
N HIS A 63 1.44 3.88 -1.01
CA HIS A 63 1.80 2.65 -1.72
C HIS A 63 0.89 2.45 -2.94
N TYR A 64 1.50 2.38 -4.10
CA TYR A 64 0.83 2.24 -5.39
C TYR A 64 1.04 0.83 -5.96
N CYS A 65 2.30 0.43 -6.13
CA CYS A 65 2.69 -0.87 -6.68
C CYS A 65 3.86 -1.51 -5.92
N GLY A 66 4.07 -2.81 -6.16
CA GLY A 66 5.28 -3.51 -5.73
C GLY A 66 6.38 -3.47 -6.80
N ALA A 67 7.62 -3.67 -6.38
CA ALA A 67 8.77 -3.84 -7.26
C ALA A 67 9.84 -4.75 -6.62
N ALA A 68 10.81 -5.18 -7.42
CA ALA A 68 11.97 -5.94 -6.93
C ALA A 68 13.29 -5.29 -7.35
N LEU A 69 14.23 -5.11 -6.42
CA LEU A 69 15.60 -4.64 -6.69
C LEU A 69 16.41 -5.75 -7.38
N ILE A 70 16.86 -5.49 -8.62
CA ILE A 70 17.64 -6.45 -9.42
C ILE A 70 19.11 -6.04 -9.57
N LYS A 71 19.43 -4.76 -9.39
CA LYS A 71 20.78 -4.16 -9.31
C LYS A 71 20.73 -2.90 -8.43
N PRO A 72 21.87 -2.32 -7.98
CA PRO A 72 21.88 -1.17 -7.06
C PRO A 72 20.92 -0.03 -7.44
N ASP A 73 20.81 0.29 -8.73
CA ASP A 73 19.96 1.38 -9.23
C ASP A 73 18.82 0.89 -10.14
N TRP A 74 18.54 -0.41 -10.17
CA TRP A 74 17.54 -0.99 -11.07
C TRP A 74 16.52 -1.81 -10.31
N ILE A 75 15.25 -1.45 -10.49
CA ILE A 75 14.10 -2.22 -10.05
C ILE A 75 13.34 -2.79 -11.26
N ILE A 76 12.64 -3.89 -11.04
CA ILE A 76 11.65 -4.43 -11.98
C ILE A 76 10.25 -4.31 -11.38
N THR A 77 9.27 -3.90 -12.20
CA THR A 77 7.86 -3.76 -11.82
C THR A 77 6.96 -4.07 -13.03
N ALA A 78 5.64 -4.08 -12.83
CA ALA A 78 4.68 -4.29 -13.90
C ALA A 78 4.53 -3.02 -14.77
N ALA A 79 4.39 -3.17 -16.08
CA ALA A 79 4.23 -2.04 -17.00
C ALA A 79 3.00 -1.18 -16.70
N HIS A 80 1.89 -1.79 -16.25
CA HIS A 80 0.68 -1.05 -15.87
C HIS A 80 0.88 -0.18 -14.61
N CYS A 81 1.98 -0.36 -13.88
CA CYS A 81 2.30 0.51 -12.76
C CYS A 81 2.91 1.85 -13.21
N LEU A 82 3.13 2.03 -14.52
CA LEU A 82 3.71 3.26 -15.08
C LEU A 82 2.67 4.12 -15.81
N TYR A 83 1.56 3.53 -16.24
CA TYR A 83 0.54 4.19 -17.03
C TYR A 83 -0.85 3.80 -16.49
N ASP A 84 -1.54 4.74 -15.86
CA ASP A 84 -2.98 4.62 -15.62
C ASP A 84 -3.71 5.28 -16.80
N SER A 85 -4.79 4.68 -17.28
CA SER A 85 -5.51 5.10 -18.49
C SER A 85 -6.39 6.36 -18.28
N GLY A 86 -6.02 7.24 -17.35
CA GLY A 86 -6.91 8.27 -16.80
C GLY A 86 -6.41 9.72 -16.89
N GLU A 87 -5.14 10.01 -16.63
CA GLU A 87 -4.59 11.37 -16.71
C GLU A 87 -3.07 11.29 -16.58
N ASP A 88 -2.38 12.28 -17.16
CA ASP A 88 -0.95 12.34 -17.51
C ASP A 88 0.05 12.32 -16.34
N ASP A 89 -0.12 11.43 -15.38
CA ASP A 89 0.83 11.25 -14.27
C ASP A 89 1.83 10.15 -14.62
N GLU A 90 2.88 10.53 -15.35
CA GLU A 90 4.11 9.74 -15.49
C GLU A 90 4.71 9.50 -14.09
N ILE A 91 4.51 8.29 -13.52
CA ILE A 91 4.90 7.96 -12.13
C ILE A 91 6.42 7.86 -11.96
N ILE A 92 7.18 7.65 -13.04
CA ILE A 92 8.64 7.53 -13.02
C ILE A 92 9.22 8.37 -14.15
N ARG A 93 9.94 9.44 -13.80
CA ARG A 93 10.91 10.11 -14.68
C ARG A 93 12.31 9.67 -14.33
#